data_AF-A0A2Z7A6Q7-F1
#
_entry.id   AF-A0A2Z7A6Q7-F1
#
_cell.length_a   1.000
_cell.length_b   1.000
_cell.length_c   1.000
_cell.angle_alpha   90.00
_cell.angle_beta   90.00
_cell.angle_gamma   90.00
#
_symmetry.space_group_name_H-M   'P 1'
#
loop_
_entity.id
_entity.type
_entity.pdbx_description
1 polymer ?
#
loop_
_entity_poly.entity_id
_entity_poly.type
_entity_poly.pdbx_seq_one_letter_code
_entity_poly.pdbx_strand_id
1 'polypeptide(L)'
;MVDSQKLPRLILRNFLSIQLCKELEFIHKSCCTVGYRPNVFSTTLSHLIATNSPHLIMPFVPIRERLKEKVEEHFGCEYELFVEFTGLISWCKGASIGWHSDDNREYLRQRDFAVWQ
;
A
#
# COMPACT_ATOMS: atom_id res chain seq x y z
N MET A 1 7.16 -21.08 -28.67
CA MET A 1 6.09 -20.94 -27.68
C MET A 1 6.66 -21.44 -26.37
N VAL A 2 7.11 -20.54 -25.51
CA VAL A 2 7.65 -20.89 -24.18
C VAL A 2 6.71 -20.23 -23.19
N ASP A 3 5.94 -21.06 -22.49
CA ASP A 3 5.23 -20.69 -21.27
C ASP A 3 6.26 -20.19 -20.25
N SER A 4 6.48 -18.88 -20.22
CA SER A 4 7.14 -18.26 -19.08
C SER A 4 6.19 -18.40 -17.90
N GLN A 5 6.49 -19.34 -17.00
CA GLN A 5 5.90 -19.41 -15.66
C GLN A 5 6.04 -18.02 -15.01
N LYS A 6 5.00 -17.19 -15.10
CA LYS A 6 4.94 -15.89 -14.40
C LYS A 6 5.10 -16.18 -12.91
N LEU A 7 6.19 -15.70 -12.31
CA LEU A 7 6.41 -15.79 -10.89
C LEU A 7 5.23 -15.10 -10.18
N PRO A 8 4.48 -15.78 -9.30
CA PRO A 8 3.30 -15.21 -8.64
C PRO A 8 3.67 -14.08 -7.64
N ARG A 9 4.97 -13.87 -7.39
CA ARG A 9 5.48 -12.90 -6.43
C ARG A 9 6.75 -12.24 -6.97
N LEU A 10 6.80 -10.92 -6.88
CA LEU A 10 7.99 -10.11 -7.14
C LEU A 10 8.50 -9.48 -5.83
N ILE A 11 9.81 -9.50 -5.61
CA ILE A 11 10.47 -8.80 -4.49
C ILE A 11 11.34 -7.67 -5.06
N LEU A 12 10.91 -6.42 -4.84
CA LEU A 12 11.66 -5.23 -5.24
C LEU A 12 12.69 -4.84 -4.17
N ARG A 13 13.95 -5.27 -4.37
CA ARG A 13 15.04 -4.91 -3.46
C ARG A 13 15.42 -3.44 -3.61
N ASN A 14 15.71 -2.78 -2.49
CA ASN A 14 16.14 -1.38 -2.45
C ASN A 14 15.18 -0.43 -3.19
N PHE A 15 13.88 -0.75 -3.21
CA PHE A 15 12.88 0.08 -3.88
C PHE A 15 12.83 1.49 -3.30
N LEU A 16 12.83 1.61 -1.98
CA LEU A 16 12.94 2.89 -1.27
C LEU A 16 14.39 3.10 -0.82
N SER A 17 14.86 4.34 -0.89
CA SER A 17 16.13 4.72 -0.28
C SER A 17 16.01 4.71 1.25
N ILE A 18 17.13 4.51 1.94
CA ILE A 18 17.17 4.55 3.41
C ILE A 18 16.64 5.89 3.93
N GLN A 19 16.95 7.00 3.26
CA GLN A 19 16.48 8.32 3.64
C GLN A 19 14.95 8.43 3.56
N LEU A 20 14.36 7.91 2.50
CA LEU A 20 12.92 7.91 2.32
C LEU A 20 12.22 7.00 3.34
N CYS A 21 12.82 5.85 3.67
CA CYS A 21 12.32 5.00 4.76
C CYS A 21 12.29 5.74 6.10
N LYS A 22 13.34 6.51 6.43
CA LYS A 22 13.40 7.32 7.66
C LYS A 22 12.35 8.42 7.68
N GLU A 23 12.11 9.06 6.54
CA GLU A 23 11.06 10.08 6.41
C GLU A 23 9.67 9.49 6.63
N LEU A 24 9.36 8.34 6.01
CA LEU A 24 8.10 7.64 6.24
C LEU A 24 7.96 7.17 7.70
N GLU A 25 9.03 6.68 8.32
CA GLU A 25 9.03 6.31 9.74
C GLU A 25 8.71 7.51 10.64
N PHE A 26 9.31 8.67 10.37
CA PHE A 26 9.02 9.91 11.08
C PHE A 26 7.55 10.32 10.94
N ILE A 27 7.02 10.31 9.72
CA ILE A 27 5.61 10.63 9.45
C ILE A 27 4.69 9.66 10.21
N HIS A 28 4.99 8.35 10.16
CA HIS A 28 4.19 7.35 10.86
C HIS A 28 4.18 7.58 12.37
N LYS A 29 5.35 7.74 12.99
CA LYS A 29 5.44 7.96 14.45
C LYS A 29 4.73 9.24 14.90
N SER A 30 4.71 10.26 14.04
CA SER A 30 4.10 11.55 14.36
C SER A 30 2.58 11.56 14.17
N CYS A 31 2.05 10.75 13.24
CA CYS A 31 0.66 10.84 12.81
C CYS A 31 -0.13 9.53 12.90
N CYS A 32 0.45 8.47 13.49
CA CYS A 32 -0.25 7.21 13.62
C CYS A 32 -1.39 7.28 14.63
N THR A 33 -2.38 6.46 14.36
CA THR A 33 -3.52 6.20 15.25
C THR A 33 -3.57 4.71 15.57
N VAL A 34 -4.23 4.37 16.68
CA VAL A 34 -4.49 2.97 17.02
C VAL A 34 -5.34 2.35 15.92
N GLY A 35 -4.81 1.30 15.29
CA GLY A 35 -5.49 0.57 14.22
C GLY A 35 -6.59 -0.34 14.76
N TYR A 36 -7.31 -1.01 13.84
CA TYR A 36 -8.41 -1.91 14.21
C TYR A 36 -7.96 -3.20 14.93
N ARG A 37 -6.66 -3.52 14.91
CA ARG A 37 -6.09 -4.67 15.62
C ARG A 37 -5.31 -4.21 16.86
N PRO A 38 -5.38 -4.97 17.97
CA PRO A 38 -4.54 -4.73 19.13
C PRO A 38 -3.06 -4.65 18.75
N ASN A 39 -2.35 -3.67 19.31
CA ASN A 39 -0.92 -3.43 19.09
C ASN A 39 -0.53 -3.12 17.62
N VAL A 40 -1.48 -2.74 16.78
CA VAL A 40 -1.23 -2.25 15.42
C VAL A 40 -1.52 -0.77 15.35
N PHE A 41 -0.62 -0.01 14.74
CA PHE A 41 -0.84 1.41 14.47
C PHE A 41 -0.89 1.65 12.97
N SER A 42 -1.70 2.62 12.56
CA SER A 42 -1.86 2.97 11.15
C SER A 42 -1.80 4.47 10.92
N THR A 43 -1.20 4.87 9.80
CA THR A 43 -1.27 6.23 9.27
C THR A 43 -1.77 6.14 7.83
N THR A 44 -3.02 6.49 7.60
CA THR A 44 -3.62 6.53 6.25
C THR A 44 -3.45 7.92 5.63
N LEU A 45 -3.63 8.05 4.32
CA LEU A 45 -3.64 9.37 3.68
C LEU A 45 -4.68 10.33 4.28
N SER A 46 -5.85 9.83 4.70
CA SER A 46 -6.87 10.65 5.37
C SER A 46 -6.37 11.25 6.68
N HIS A 47 -5.61 10.48 7.48
CA HIS A 47 -4.99 11.00 8.69
C HIS A 47 -4.00 12.13 8.37
N LEU A 48 -3.22 11.99 7.30
CA LEU A 48 -2.25 12.99 6.88
C LEU A 48 -2.94 14.25 6.34
N ILE A 49 -4.02 14.12 5.57
CA ILE A 49 -4.83 15.24 5.09
C ILE A 49 -5.38 16.04 6.28
N ALA A 50 -5.86 15.36 7.32
CA ALA A 50 -6.39 16.00 8.52
C ALA A 50 -5.36 16.85 9.29
N THR A 51 -4.06 16.63 9.09
CA THR A 51 -3.01 17.45 9.70
C THR A 51 -2.84 18.82 9.04
N ASN A 52 -3.49 19.07 7.90
CA ASN A 52 -3.32 20.26 7.07
C ASN A 52 -1.85 20.57 6.74
N SER A 53 -1.01 19.52 6.67
CA SER A 53 0.42 19.62 6.43
C SER A 53 0.78 18.86 5.16
N PRO A 54 0.74 19.51 3.98
CA PRO A 54 0.93 18.82 2.69
C PRO A 54 2.29 18.13 2.58
N HIS A 55 3.32 18.65 3.25
CA HIS A 55 4.65 18.05 3.31
C HIS A 55 4.66 16.61 3.84
N LEU A 56 3.70 16.23 4.69
CA LEU A 56 3.61 14.87 5.21
C LEU A 56 3.01 13.88 4.19
N ILE A 57 2.30 14.40 3.17
CA ILE A 57 1.68 13.60 2.10
C ILE A 57 2.62 13.46 0.90
N MET A 58 3.42 14.49 0.61
CA MET A 58 4.27 14.56 -0.58
C MET A 58 5.13 13.32 -0.83
N PRO A 59 5.73 12.65 0.17
CA PRO A 59 6.52 11.44 -0.08
C PRO A 59 5.71 10.29 -0.68
N PHE A 60 4.42 10.19 -0.38
CA PHE A 60 3.59 9.05 -0.79
C PHE A 60 3.24 9.04 -2.27
N VAL A 61 3.08 10.22 -2.88
CA VAL A 61 2.66 10.36 -4.28
C VAL A 61 3.67 9.72 -5.25
N PRO A 62 4.96 10.10 -5.28
CA PRO A 62 5.91 9.47 -6.21
C PRO A 62 6.17 7.99 -5.88
N ILE A 63 6.06 7.59 -4.60
CA ILE A 63 6.24 6.19 -4.19
C ILE A 63 5.14 5.31 -4.76
N ARG A 64 3.88 5.70 -4.60
CA ARG A 64 2.74 4.87 -5.02
C ARG A 64 2.66 4.75 -6.54
N GLU A 65 2.94 5.83 -7.29
CA GLU A 65 2.89 5.80 -8.75
C GLU A 65 4.00 4.89 -9.29
N ARG A 66 5.24 5.04 -8.80
CA ARG A 66 6.35 4.17 -9.20
C ARG A 66 6.13 2.70 -8.80
N LEU A 67 5.45 2.45 -7.69
CA LEU A 67 5.10 1.08 -7.27
C LEU A 67 4.06 0.50 -8.22
N LYS A 68 3.00 1.26 -8.52
CA LYS A 68 1.96 0.88 -9.48
C LYS A 68 2.57 0.51 -10.83
N GLU A 69 3.42 1.37 -11.41
CA GLU A 69 4.11 1.10 -12.68
C GLU A 69 4.89 -0.22 -12.65
N LYS A 70 5.61 -0.51 -11.55
CA LYS A 70 6.37 -1.76 -11.41
C LYS A 70 5.50 -3.00 -11.27
N VAL A 71 4.33 -2.87 -10.66
CA VAL A 71 3.34 -3.97 -10.59
C VAL A 71 2.73 -4.20 -11.97
N GLU A 72 2.31 -3.14 -12.66
CA GLU A 72 1.76 -3.20 -14.01
C GLU A 72 2.75 -3.86 -14.99
N GLU A 73 4.01 -3.44 -15.00
CA GLU A 73 5.09 -4.01 -15.83
C GLU A 73 5.31 -5.51 -15.56
N HIS A 74 5.32 -5.93 -14.28
CA HIS A 74 5.59 -7.33 -13.92
C HIS A 74 4.43 -8.26 -14.29
N PHE A 75 3.19 -7.80 -14.10
CA PHE A 75 2.00 -8.61 -14.37
C PHE A 75 1.48 -8.47 -15.80
N GLY A 76 1.94 -7.47 -16.56
CA GLY A 76 1.49 -7.16 -17.92
C GLY A 76 0.03 -6.69 -17.93
N CYS A 77 -0.28 -5.73 -17.05
CA CYS A 77 -1.61 -5.14 -16.87
C CYS A 77 -1.53 -3.60 -16.86
N GLU A 78 -0.80 -3.04 -17.83
CA GLU A 78 -0.58 -1.61 -17.95
C GLU A 78 -1.89 -0.81 -17.99
N TYR A 79 -1.96 0.22 -17.13
CA TYR A 79 -3.13 1.08 -16.95
C TYR A 79 -4.38 0.41 -16.36
N GLU A 80 -4.32 -0.87 -16.00
CA GLU A 80 -5.46 -1.59 -15.42
C GLU A 80 -5.54 -1.45 -13.89
N LEU A 81 -4.48 -0.97 -13.23
CA LEU A 81 -4.43 -0.91 -11.76
C LEU A 81 -4.88 0.44 -11.20
N PHE A 82 -5.59 0.37 -10.08
CA PHE A 82 -5.99 1.51 -9.26
C PHE A 82 -5.47 1.35 -7.83
N VAL A 83 -4.90 2.42 -7.26
CA VAL A 83 -4.42 2.41 -5.87
C VAL A 83 -5.59 2.64 -4.93
N GLU A 84 -6.13 1.57 -4.35
CA GLU A 84 -7.28 1.65 -3.44
C GLU A 84 -6.94 2.24 -2.07
N PHE A 85 -5.74 1.93 -1.58
CA PHE A 85 -5.31 2.28 -0.25
C PHE A 85 -3.81 2.55 -0.21
N THR A 86 -3.45 3.61 0.49
CA THR A 86 -2.07 3.93 0.84
C THR A 86 -2.02 4.26 2.33
N GLY A 87 -1.14 3.58 3.05
CA GLY A 87 -0.92 3.85 4.46
C GLY A 87 0.35 3.20 4.98
N LEU A 88 0.82 3.69 6.12
CA LEU A 88 1.91 3.10 6.89
C LEU A 88 1.31 2.30 8.04
N ILE A 89 1.80 1.07 8.22
CA ILE A 89 1.32 0.16 9.26
C ILE A 89 2.53 -0.31 10.07
N SER A 90 2.44 -0.21 11.40
CA SER A 90 3.42 -0.82 12.30
C SER A 90 2.78 -1.88 13.17
N TRP A 91 3.52 -2.98 13.35
CA TRP A 91 3.13 -4.14 14.14
C TRP A 91 3.99 -4.16 15.39
N CYS A 92 3.42 -3.79 16.53
CA CYS A 92 4.14 -3.77 17.80
C CYS A 92 4.13 -5.15 18.47
N LYS A 93 4.87 -5.28 19.57
CA LYS A 93 4.93 -6.51 20.36
C LYS A 93 3.52 -6.99 20.72
N GLY A 94 3.23 -8.26 20.41
CA GLY A 94 1.93 -8.87 20.66
C GLY A 94 0.89 -8.64 19.57
N ALA A 95 1.21 -7.90 18.50
CA ALA A 95 0.36 -7.83 17.32
C ALA A 95 0.40 -9.16 16.55
N SER A 96 -0.72 -9.54 15.93
CA SER A 96 -0.80 -10.73 15.09
C SER A 96 -1.87 -10.58 14.00
N ILE A 97 -1.66 -11.28 12.90
CA ILE A 97 -2.63 -11.45 11.83
C ILE A 97 -2.68 -12.92 11.43
N GLY A 98 -3.89 -13.47 11.37
CA GLY A 98 -4.09 -14.83 10.90
C GLY A 98 -3.88 -14.94 9.39
N TRP A 99 -3.88 -16.18 8.88
CA TRP A 99 -3.91 -16.43 7.45
C TRP A 99 -5.16 -15.80 6.82
N HIS A 100 -4.96 -15.04 5.74
CA HIS A 100 -6.02 -14.37 4.98
C HIS A 100 -5.58 -14.16 3.54
N SER A 101 -6.54 -13.82 2.67
CA SER A 101 -6.31 -13.33 1.31
C SER A 101 -6.77 -11.88 1.19
N ASP A 102 -6.01 -11.08 0.44
CA ASP A 102 -6.33 -9.67 0.14
C ASP A 102 -7.17 -9.54 -1.15
N ASP A 103 -8.12 -10.45 -1.37
CA ASP A 103 -8.95 -10.45 -2.59
C ASP A 103 -10.31 -9.76 -2.43
N ASN A 104 -10.69 -9.43 -1.18
CA ASN A 104 -11.83 -8.62 -0.73
C ASN A 104 -13.06 -8.60 -1.68
N ARG A 105 -13.42 -9.77 -2.23
CA ARG A 105 -14.27 -9.87 -3.43
C ARG A 105 -15.65 -9.27 -3.24
N GLU A 106 -16.23 -9.48 -2.06
CA GLU A 106 -17.57 -8.99 -1.70
C GLU A 106 -17.62 -7.47 -1.58
N TYR A 107 -16.55 -6.85 -1.08
CA TYR A 107 -16.42 -5.40 -1.01
C TYR A 107 -16.18 -4.80 -2.40
N LEU A 108 -15.33 -5.43 -3.22
CA LEU A 108 -15.01 -4.93 -4.56
C LEU A 108 -16.21 -4.99 -5.51
N ARG A 109 -17.07 -6.02 -5.39
CA ARG A 109 -18.33 -6.12 -6.17
C ARG A 109 -19.28 -4.94 -6.01
N GLN A 110 -19.15 -4.16 -4.94
CA GLN A 110 -20.01 -2.99 -4.68
C GLN A 110 -19.56 -1.73 -5.44
N ARG A 111 -18.41 -1.77 -6.13
CA ARG A 111 -17.85 -0.61 -6.82
C ARG A 111 -18.27 -0.59 -8.29
N ASP A 112 -18.77 0.55 -8.76
CA ASP A 112 -19.31 0.74 -10.13
C ASP A 112 -18.31 0.43 -11.25
N PHE A 113 -17.00 0.54 -10.99
CA PHE A 113 -15.94 0.25 -11.96
C PHE A 113 -15.41 -1.19 -11.89
N ALA A 114 -15.88 -2.01 -10.93
CA ALA A 114 -15.53 -3.42 -10.80
C ALA A 114 -16.56 -4.36 -11.47
N VAL A 115 -17.58 -3.78 -12.11
CA VAL A 115 -18.60 -4.52 -12.85
C VAL A 115 -18.02 -4.94 -14.20
N TRP A 116 -17.50 -6.17 -14.26
CA TRP A 116 -17.18 -6.82 -15.52
C TRP A 116 -18.47 -6.95 -16.34
N GLN A 117 -18.50 -6.38 -17.56
CA GLN A 117 -19.40 -6.81 -18.63
C GLN A 117 -18.81 -8.03 -19.34
#